data_AF-A0AAJ1LB14-F1
#
_entry.id   AF-A0AAJ1LB14-F1
#
_cell.length_a   1.000
_cell.length_b   1.000
_cell.length_c   1.000
_cell.angle_alpha   90.00
_cell.angle_beta   90.00
_cell.angle_gamma   90.00
#
_symmetry.space_group_name_H-M   'P 1'
#
loop_
_entity.id
_entity.type
_entity.pdbx_description
1 polymer ?
#
loop_
_entity_poly.entity_id
_entity_poly.type
_entity_poly.pdbx_seq_one_letter_code
_entity_poly.pdbx_strand_id
1 'polypeptide(L)'
;MKKVIATLFILGFSGILLYLFTDIFTKIQIHKPVGDDLKEQYGIKDGDFKILSAHDNRLGGTGIQTYIEIKKPYYTTTYVTVDRNSYKIDEDDDKSVFLDIFKGAYVQQHSEVIKQSNEIIKKYNLLSESNDAFDKEKQNFYYYLNFTIDEQQEKELLAKFKQTQQLDTKKLIKTLKMNESKINSYHMGVVNFNYYYNVEKNKGNIPDILSIMNDFHRGNVLTEGIYNIVLQPSSSSGMDFGKESYVLFSVDKSGEFKVIKKSEHGR
;
A
#
# COMPACT_ATOMS: atom_id res chain seq x y z
N MET A 1 -6.78 11.17 -48.17
CA MET A 1 -7.17 10.34 -47.01
C MET A 1 -6.11 9.31 -46.61
N LYS A 2 -5.72 8.33 -47.46
CA LYS A 2 -4.71 7.30 -47.09
C LYS A 2 -3.37 7.85 -46.57
N LYS A 3 -2.81 8.91 -47.19
CA LYS A 3 -1.56 9.55 -46.74
C LYS A 3 -1.68 10.23 -45.37
N VAL A 4 -2.82 10.86 -45.08
CA VAL A 4 -3.08 11.54 -43.80
C VAL A 4 -3.20 10.52 -42.66
N ILE A 5 -3.89 9.39 -42.91
CA ILE A 5 -4.00 8.28 -41.95
C ILE A 5 -2.63 7.65 -41.68
N ALA A 6 -1.80 7.44 -42.71
CA ALA A 6 -0.44 6.93 -42.55
C ALA A 6 0.45 7.88 -41.74
N THR A 7 0.39 9.19 -42.00
CA THR A 7 1.15 10.19 -41.22
C THR A 7 0.69 10.24 -39.76
N LEU A 8 -0.62 10.20 -39.48
CA LEU A 8 -1.14 10.13 -38.12
C LEU A 8 -0.72 8.83 -37.40
N PHE A 9 -0.68 7.71 -38.12
CA PHE A 9 -0.23 6.43 -37.58
C PHE A 9 1.28 6.45 -37.25
N ILE A 10 2.11 7.00 -38.14
CA ILE A 10 3.56 7.14 -37.92
C ILE A 10 3.84 8.07 -36.73
N LEU A 11 3.14 9.21 -36.63
CA LEU A 11 3.31 10.16 -35.53
C LEU A 11 2.84 9.55 -34.20
N GLY A 12 1.69 8.87 -34.19
CA GLY A 12 1.19 8.17 -33.00
C GLY A 12 2.12 7.04 -32.56
N PHE A 13 2.59 6.22 -33.50
CA PHE A 13 3.53 5.13 -33.22
C PHE A 13 4.90 5.64 -32.75
N SER A 14 5.41 6.74 -33.33
CA SER A 14 6.66 7.37 -32.90
C SER A 14 6.54 7.98 -31.50
N GLY A 15 5.39 8.56 -31.16
CA GLY A 15 5.11 9.04 -29.79
C GLY A 15 5.09 7.92 -28.76
N ILE A 16 4.46 6.78 -29.09
CA ILE A 16 4.45 5.59 -28.23
C ILE A 16 5.87 5.02 -28.06
N LEU A 17 6.65 4.93 -29.15
CA LEU A 17 8.06 4.49 -29.09
C LEU A 17 8.89 5.41 -28.20
N LEU A 18 8.80 6.73 -28.36
CA LEU A 18 9.50 7.70 -27.52
C LEU A 18 9.17 7.51 -26.03
N TYR A 19 7.89 7.35 -25.69
CA TYR A 19 7.45 7.11 -24.31
C TYR A 19 8.00 5.79 -23.74
N LEU A 20 7.94 4.70 -24.50
CA LEU A 20 8.49 3.40 -24.09
C LEU A 20 10.02 3.43 -23.94
N PHE A 21 10.72 4.14 -24.82
CA PHE A 21 12.17 4.29 -24.70
C PHE A 21 12.55 5.11 -23.46
N THR A 22 11.80 6.16 -23.13
CA THR A 22 12.10 6.97 -21.93
C THR A 22 12.04 6.14 -20.65
N ASP A 23 10.99 5.35 -20.43
CA ASP A 23 10.87 4.49 -19.24
C ASP A 23 12.00 3.43 -19.19
N ILE A 24 12.32 2.79 -20.32
CA ILE A 24 13.42 1.80 -20.39
C ILE A 24 14.76 2.44 -20.03
N PHE A 25 15.10 3.59 -20.62
CA PHE A 25 16.36 4.27 -20.33
C PHE A 25 16.44 4.74 -18.88
N THR A 26 15.37 5.31 -18.35
CA THR A 26 15.31 5.73 -16.94
C THR A 26 15.51 4.55 -16.01
N LYS A 27 14.82 3.42 -16.24
CA LYS A 27 15.01 2.18 -15.46
C LYS A 27 16.45 1.70 -15.43
N ILE A 28 17.12 1.67 -16.59
CA ILE A 28 18.53 1.26 -16.68
C ILE A 28 19.43 2.19 -15.85
N GLN A 29 19.19 3.51 -15.93
CA GLN A 29 19.97 4.52 -15.20
C GLN A 29 19.82 4.39 -13.69
N ILE A 30 18.59 4.18 -13.22
CA ILE A 30 18.31 4.14 -11.77
C ILE A 30 18.45 2.75 -11.15
N HIS A 31 18.59 1.68 -11.94
CA HIS A 31 18.64 0.30 -11.41
C HIS A 31 19.72 0.11 -10.36
N LYS A 32 20.94 0.59 -10.64
CA LYS A 32 22.06 0.48 -9.71
C LYS A 32 21.85 1.35 -8.46
N PRO A 33 21.51 2.65 -8.56
CA PRO A 33 21.21 3.47 -7.38
C PRO A 33 20.13 2.85 -6.47
N VAL A 34 19.02 2.41 -7.05
CA VAL A 34 17.93 1.74 -6.30
C VAL A 34 18.41 0.43 -5.69
N GLY A 35 19.15 -0.39 -6.43
CA GLY A 35 19.67 -1.66 -5.92
C GLY A 35 20.70 -1.50 -4.81
N ASP A 36 21.57 -0.49 -4.90
CA ASP A 36 22.56 -0.19 -3.85
C ASP A 36 21.85 0.28 -2.58
N ASP A 37 20.85 1.17 -2.70
CA ASP A 37 20.02 1.64 -1.58
C ASP A 37 19.22 0.50 -0.93
N LEU A 38 18.50 -0.29 -1.73
CA LEU A 38 17.71 -1.41 -1.22
C LEU A 38 18.56 -2.43 -0.45
N LYS A 39 19.80 -2.63 -0.90
CA LYS A 39 20.78 -3.50 -0.25
C LYS A 39 21.30 -2.87 1.04
N GLU A 40 21.68 -1.60 1.01
CA GLU A 40 22.25 -0.90 2.17
C GLU A 40 21.21 -0.72 3.27
N GLN A 41 20.01 -0.26 2.92
CA GLN A 41 18.96 0.09 3.88
C GLN A 41 18.16 -1.12 4.35
N TYR A 42 17.86 -2.08 3.48
CA TYR A 42 16.94 -3.19 3.81
C TYR A 42 17.56 -4.58 3.67
N GLY A 43 18.78 -4.69 3.15
CA GLY A 43 19.44 -5.98 2.90
C GLY A 43 18.89 -6.75 1.70
N ILE A 44 18.10 -6.09 0.84
CA ILE A 44 17.53 -6.69 -0.37
C ILE A 44 18.60 -6.74 -1.45
N LYS A 45 18.85 -7.92 -2.02
CA LYS A 45 19.95 -8.13 -2.97
C LYS A 45 19.51 -7.83 -4.39
N ASP A 46 20.49 -7.54 -5.24
CA ASP A 46 20.25 -7.51 -6.69
C ASP A 46 19.74 -8.88 -7.16
N GLY A 47 18.68 -8.87 -7.99
CA GLY A 47 17.92 -10.05 -8.40
C GLY A 47 16.73 -10.40 -7.49
N ASP A 48 16.68 -9.90 -6.25
CA ASP A 48 15.53 -10.08 -5.34
C ASP A 48 14.47 -8.97 -5.52
N PHE A 49 14.72 -7.99 -6.39
CA PHE A 49 13.76 -6.95 -6.78
C PHE A 49 13.68 -6.78 -8.30
N LYS A 50 12.68 -6.03 -8.76
CA LYS A 50 12.50 -5.59 -10.14
C LYS A 50 11.87 -4.20 -10.14
N ILE A 51 12.40 -3.29 -10.95
CA ILE A 51 11.74 -2.01 -11.20
C ILE A 51 10.57 -2.24 -12.17
N LEU A 52 9.36 -1.88 -11.73
CA LEU A 52 8.11 -2.02 -12.48
C LEU A 52 7.92 -0.87 -13.47
N SER A 53 8.10 0.36 -13.00
CA SER A 53 7.97 1.62 -13.76
C SER A 53 8.87 2.68 -13.15
N ALA A 54 9.35 3.61 -13.98
CA ALA A 54 10.13 4.75 -13.53
C ALA A 54 9.73 6.02 -14.30
N HIS A 55 9.05 6.93 -13.62
CA HIS A 55 8.46 8.11 -14.24
C HIS A 55 9.22 9.37 -13.85
N ASP A 56 9.87 9.98 -14.85
CA ASP A 56 10.51 11.29 -14.68
C ASP A 56 9.49 12.43 -14.88
N ASN A 57 8.84 12.87 -13.81
CA ASN A 57 7.87 13.96 -13.88
C ASN A 57 8.52 15.35 -13.85
N ARG A 58 9.29 15.69 -14.90
CA ARG A 58 10.10 16.93 -14.98
C ARG A 58 9.33 18.21 -14.73
N LEU A 59 8.03 18.23 -15.02
CA LEU A 59 7.17 19.40 -14.89
C LEU A 59 6.60 19.56 -13.46
N GLY A 60 6.62 18.51 -12.64
CA GLY A 60 6.05 18.51 -11.29
C GLY A 60 7.04 18.81 -10.17
N GLY A 61 8.34 18.98 -10.47
CA GLY A 61 9.38 19.26 -9.48
C GLY A 61 9.76 18.10 -8.55
N THR A 62 8.95 17.03 -8.49
CA THR A 62 9.24 15.79 -7.74
C THR A 62 10.33 14.99 -8.45
N GLY A 63 11.12 14.17 -7.75
CA GLY A 63 12.14 13.31 -8.37
C GLY A 63 11.58 12.26 -9.35
N ILE A 64 12.40 11.29 -9.75
CA ILE A 64 11.99 10.15 -10.57
C ILE A 64 11.22 9.18 -9.67
N GLN A 65 9.92 9.06 -9.88
CA GLN A 65 9.07 8.12 -9.13
C GLN A 65 9.30 6.70 -9.64
N THR A 66 9.75 5.83 -8.75
CA THR A 66 10.20 4.49 -9.11
C THR A 66 9.42 3.45 -8.35
N TYR A 67 8.65 2.64 -9.06
CA TYR A 67 7.84 1.57 -8.48
C TYR A 67 8.59 0.25 -8.58
N ILE A 68 8.62 -0.49 -7.48
CA ILE A 68 9.51 -1.63 -7.30
C ILE A 68 8.70 -2.82 -6.82
N GLU A 69 8.91 -3.97 -7.45
CA GLU A 69 8.50 -5.28 -6.94
C GLU A 69 9.67 -5.88 -6.17
N ILE A 70 9.46 -6.21 -4.89
CA ILE A 70 10.39 -7.01 -4.09
C ILE A 70 9.87 -8.44 -4.09
N LYS A 71 10.68 -9.40 -4.52
CA LYS A 71 10.32 -10.82 -4.66
C LYS A 71 10.72 -11.64 -3.42
N LYS A 72 11.79 -11.22 -2.74
CA LYS A 72 12.33 -11.88 -1.55
C LYS A 72 12.81 -10.84 -0.53
N PRO A 73 12.82 -11.16 0.78
CA PRO A 73 12.36 -12.44 1.37
C PRO A 73 10.83 -12.58 1.41
N TYR A 74 10.11 -11.47 1.27
CA TYR A 74 8.66 -11.43 1.22
C TYR A 74 8.22 -10.67 -0.03
N TYR A 75 7.24 -11.22 -0.75
CA TYR A 75 6.71 -10.56 -1.93
C TYR A 75 5.95 -9.29 -1.54
N THR A 76 6.29 -8.16 -2.14
CA THR A 76 5.58 -6.88 -1.98
C THR A 76 5.85 -5.93 -3.15
N THR A 77 5.08 -4.86 -3.24
CA THR A 77 5.37 -3.72 -4.10
C THR A 77 5.58 -2.48 -3.25
N THR A 78 6.55 -1.65 -3.65
CA THR A 78 6.89 -0.40 -2.97
C THR A 78 7.22 0.68 -3.98
N TYR A 79 7.52 1.88 -3.52
CA TYR A 79 7.99 2.96 -4.37
C TYR A 79 9.10 3.73 -3.66
N VAL A 80 9.95 4.38 -4.46
CA VAL A 80 10.94 5.35 -3.99
C VAL A 80 11.02 6.52 -4.96
N THR A 81 11.35 7.71 -4.46
CA THR A 81 11.67 8.88 -5.27
C THR A 81 13.18 9.00 -5.40
N VAL A 82 13.67 8.97 -6.64
CA VAL A 82 15.10 9.11 -6.95
C VAL A 82 15.37 10.55 -7.40
N ASP A 83 16.29 11.25 -6.75
CA ASP A 83 16.71 12.57 -7.19
C ASP A 83 17.32 12.50 -8.61
N ARG A 84 16.89 13.39 -9.50
CA ARG A 84 17.26 13.36 -10.92
C ARG A 84 18.75 13.58 -11.17
N ASN A 85 19.39 14.35 -10.31
CA ASN A 85 20.75 14.85 -10.57
C ASN A 85 21.79 13.99 -9.85
N SER A 86 21.52 13.66 -8.59
CA SER A 86 22.41 12.90 -7.73
C SER A 86 22.12 11.40 -7.72
N TYR A 87 20.95 10.98 -8.21
CA TYR A 87 20.45 9.60 -8.13
C TYR A 87 20.36 9.05 -6.70
N LYS A 88 20.29 9.93 -5.70
CA LYS A 88 20.03 9.54 -4.31
C LYS A 88 18.55 9.30 -4.09
N ILE A 89 18.22 8.37 -3.20
CA ILE A 89 16.84 8.14 -2.77
C ILE A 89 16.45 9.21 -1.74
N ASP A 90 15.20 9.67 -1.80
CA ASP A 90 14.62 10.56 -0.79
C ASP A 90 14.43 9.80 0.54
N GLU A 91 15.05 10.29 1.61
CA GLU A 91 15.05 9.63 2.94
C GLU A 91 13.64 9.56 3.58
N ASP A 92 12.69 10.39 3.13
CA ASP A 92 11.31 10.30 3.62
C ASP A 92 10.56 9.08 3.03
N ASP A 93 10.93 8.63 1.83
CA ASP A 93 10.34 7.44 1.20
C ASP A 93 10.85 6.13 1.85
N ASP A 94 12.01 6.16 2.53
CA ASP A 94 12.59 4.99 3.20
C ASP A 94 11.65 4.35 4.23
N LYS A 95 10.88 5.19 4.93
CA LYS A 95 9.90 4.72 5.94
C LYS A 95 8.78 3.90 5.30
N SER A 96 8.48 4.12 4.01
CA SER A 96 7.44 3.39 3.30
C SER A 96 7.89 1.98 2.89
N VAL A 97 9.16 1.82 2.50
CA VAL A 97 9.70 0.56 1.99
C VAL A 97 9.68 -0.55 3.03
N PHE A 98 10.13 -0.26 4.26
CA PHE A 98 10.12 -1.28 5.31
C PHE A 98 8.71 -1.71 5.71
N LEU A 99 7.75 -0.78 5.78
CA LEU A 99 6.35 -1.12 6.07
C LEU A 99 5.70 -1.92 4.93
N ASP A 100 6.07 -1.68 3.67
CA ASP A 100 5.66 -2.52 2.53
C ASP A 100 6.26 -3.93 2.62
N ILE A 101 7.52 -4.08 3.07
CA ILE A 101 8.13 -5.40 3.33
C ILE A 101 7.40 -6.11 4.47
N PHE A 102 7.09 -5.38 5.55
CA PHE A 102 6.32 -5.91 6.68
C PHE A 102 4.93 -6.38 6.24
N LYS A 103 4.27 -5.61 5.36
CA LYS A 103 3.01 -5.99 4.71
C LYS A 103 3.15 -7.27 3.91
N GLY A 104 4.20 -7.43 3.11
CA GLY A 104 4.49 -8.67 2.39
C GLY A 104 4.61 -9.88 3.34
N ALA A 105 5.34 -9.72 4.45
CA ALA A 105 5.46 -10.75 5.47
C ALA A 105 4.12 -11.08 6.13
N TYR A 106 3.31 -10.07 6.44
CA TYR A 106 1.98 -10.25 7.03
C TYR A 106 1.05 -11.02 6.09
N VAL A 107 0.94 -10.59 4.83
CA VAL A 107 0.13 -11.26 3.81
C VAL A 107 0.48 -12.73 3.68
N GLN A 108 1.78 -13.05 3.65
CA GLN A 108 2.24 -14.44 3.53
C GLN A 108 1.92 -15.29 4.76
N GLN A 109 1.96 -14.70 5.97
CA GLN A 109 1.79 -15.41 7.23
C GLN A 109 0.32 -15.48 7.70
N HIS A 110 -0.52 -14.55 7.27
CA HIS A 110 -1.91 -14.36 7.69
C HIS A 110 -2.89 -14.49 6.51
N SER A 111 -2.78 -15.57 5.75
CA SER A 111 -3.59 -15.78 4.54
C SER A 111 -5.09 -15.90 4.83
N GLU A 112 -5.46 -16.32 6.04
CA GLU A 112 -6.83 -16.34 6.56
C GLU A 112 -7.44 -14.94 6.65
N VAL A 113 -6.65 -13.93 7.06
CA VAL A 113 -7.09 -12.53 7.15
C VAL A 113 -7.34 -11.96 5.75
N ILE A 114 -6.48 -12.33 4.79
CA ILE A 114 -6.62 -11.93 3.39
C ILE A 114 -7.89 -12.55 2.78
N LYS A 115 -8.13 -13.84 3.05
CA LYS A 115 -9.36 -14.50 2.61
C LYS A 115 -10.61 -13.84 3.20
N GLN A 116 -10.62 -13.55 4.50
CA GLN A 116 -11.72 -12.86 5.17
C GLN A 116 -11.96 -11.47 4.58
N SER A 117 -10.89 -10.72 4.29
CA SER A 117 -10.97 -9.41 3.65
C SER A 117 -11.60 -9.49 2.25
N ASN A 118 -11.25 -10.51 1.46
CA ASN A 118 -11.85 -10.72 0.13
C ASN A 118 -13.34 -11.07 0.22
N GLU A 119 -13.75 -11.84 1.23
CA GLU A 119 -15.16 -12.15 1.50
C GLU A 119 -15.94 -10.88 1.89
N ILE A 120 -15.36 -10.02 2.74
CA ILE A 120 -15.91 -8.72 3.13
C ILE A 120 -16.07 -7.80 1.90
N ILE A 121 -15.01 -7.67 1.08
CA ILE A 121 -15.04 -6.87 -0.15
C ILE A 121 -16.21 -7.27 -1.04
N LYS A 122 -16.38 -8.59 -1.25
CA LYS A 122 -17.48 -9.13 -2.05
C LYS A 122 -18.85 -8.87 -1.41
N LYS A 123 -18.99 -9.14 -0.11
CA LYS A 123 -20.26 -9.04 0.62
C LYS A 123 -20.80 -7.61 0.62
N TYR A 124 -19.93 -6.62 0.80
CA TYR A 124 -20.30 -5.21 0.88
C TYR A 124 -20.13 -4.45 -0.44
N ASN A 125 -19.82 -5.15 -1.54
CA ASN A 125 -19.60 -4.55 -2.86
C ASN A 125 -18.59 -3.38 -2.79
N LEU A 126 -17.51 -3.61 -2.03
CA LEU A 126 -16.35 -2.71 -1.95
C LEU A 126 -15.51 -2.88 -3.22
N LEU A 127 -14.61 -1.93 -3.48
CA LEU A 127 -13.68 -2.08 -4.59
C LEU A 127 -12.70 -3.24 -4.29
N SER A 128 -12.47 -4.08 -5.29
CA SER A 128 -11.43 -5.12 -5.23
C SER A 128 -10.04 -4.57 -5.57
N GLU A 129 -9.99 -3.45 -6.27
CA GLU A 129 -8.80 -2.73 -6.67
C GLU A 129 -9.03 -1.23 -6.47
N SER A 130 -8.00 -0.52 -6.04
CA SER A 130 -8.02 0.93 -5.97
C SER A 130 -8.07 1.53 -7.38
N ASN A 131 -8.81 2.63 -7.48
CA ASN A 131 -8.79 3.45 -8.70
C ASN A 131 -7.66 4.48 -8.70
N ASP A 132 -6.97 4.64 -7.56
CA ASP A 132 -5.86 5.57 -7.40
C ASP A 132 -4.69 5.16 -8.31
N ALA A 133 -4.08 6.16 -8.96
CA ALA A 133 -3.00 5.93 -9.91
C ALA A 133 -1.76 5.36 -9.21
N PHE A 134 -1.47 5.81 -7.99
CA PHE A 134 -0.34 5.34 -7.20
C PHE A 134 -0.51 3.87 -6.81
N ASP A 135 -1.70 3.48 -6.35
CA ASP A 135 -1.98 2.07 -6.04
C ASP A 135 -1.89 1.18 -7.27
N LYS A 136 -2.36 1.64 -8.43
CA LYS A 136 -2.27 0.91 -9.71
C LYS A 136 -0.83 0.67 -10.14
N GLU A 137 0.04 1.67 -10.00
CA GLU A 137 1.48 1.54 -10.27
C GLU A 137 2.16 0.58 -9.29
N LYS A 138 1.70 0.54 -8.03
CA LYS A 138 2.02 -0.52 -7.05
C LYS A 138 1.26 -1.83 -7.29
N GLN A 139 0.69 -2.05 -8.48
CA GLN A 139 -0.05 -3.26 -8.87
C GLN A 139 -1.22 -3.63 -7.96
N ASN A 140 -1.81 -2.65 -7.27
CA ASN A 140 -2.90 -2.84 -6.30
C ASN A 140 -2.56 -3.84 -5.18
N PHE A 141 -1.28 -4.04 -4.86
CA PHE A 141 -0.84 -5.04 -3.90
C PHE A 141 -1.49 -4.84 -2.52
N TYR A 142 -2.57 -5.59 -2.26
CA TYR A 142 -3.43 -5.46 -1.09
C TYR A 142 -3.64 -4.01 -0.67
N TYR A 143 -4.06 -3.14 -1.61
CA TYR A 143 -4.11 -1.68 -1.42
C TYR A 143 -4.81 -1.26 -0.11
N TYR A 144 -5.82 -2.04 0.31
CA TYR A 144 -6.59 -1.78 1.52
C TYR A 144 -5.81 -2.08 2.82
N LEU A 145 -4.69 -2.78 2.79
CA LEU A 145 -3.95 -3.18 3.98
C LEU A 145 -2.73 -2.30 4.19
N ASN A 146 -2.65 -1.62 5.33
CA ASN A 146 -1.53 -0.75 5.69
C ASN A 146 -1.13 -0.93 7.16
N PHE A 147 0.11 -0.56 7.49
CA PHE A 147 0.65 -0.69 8.84
C PHE A 147 1.08 0.66 9.37
N THR A 148 0.93 0.85 10.69
CA THR A 148 1.38 2.05 11.37
C THR A 148 2.01 1.65 12.68
N ILE A 149 3.34 1.67 12.70
CA ILE A 149 4.16 1.18 13.80
C ILE A 149 4.87 2.38 14.43
N ASP A 150 4.95 2.40 15.75
CA ASP A 150 5.80 3.34 16.49
C ASP A 150 7.20 3.44 15.85
N GLU A 151 7.71 4.67 15.71
CA GLU A 151 8.94 4.91 14.93
C GLU A 151 10.16 4.20 15.51
N GLN A 152 10.23 4.08 16.84
CA GLN A 152 11.35 3.40 17.49
C GLN A 152 11.25 1.88 17.28
N GLN A 153 10.05 1.31 17.40
CA GLN A 153 9.82 -0.11 17.11
C GLN A 153 10.08 -0.44 15.63
N GLU A 154 9.69 0.43 14.70
CA GLU A 154 9.96 0.28 13.28
C GLU A 154 11.47 0.19 13.01
N LYS A 155 12.27 1.11 13.59
CA LYS A 155 13.74 1.10 13.47
C LYS A 155 14.37 -0.17 14.06
N GLU A 156 13.91 -0.62 15.22
CA GLU A 156 14.41 -1.84 15.85
C GLU A 156 14.11 -3.09 15.01
N LEU A 157 12.90 -3.15 14.45
CA LEU A 157 12.50 -4.23 13.56
C LEU A 157 13.28 -4.21 12.26
N LEU A 158 13.50 -3.04 11.65
CA LEU A 158 14.32 -2.90 10.46
C LEU A 158 15.75 -3.35 10.73
N ALA A 159 16.37 -2.90 11.82
CA ALA A 159 17.74 -3.31 12.17
C ALA A 159 17.87 -4.83 12.32
N LYS A 160 16.90 -5.48 12.98
CA LYS A 160 16.85 -6.93 13.10
C LYS A 160 16.57 -7.62 11.76
N PHE A 161 15.69 -7.06 10.95
CA PHE A 161 15.36 -7.57 9.63
C PHE A 161 16.59 -7.53 8.70
N LYS A 162 17.36 -6.45 8.67
CA LYS A 162 18.60 -6.36 7.88
C LYS A 162 19.55 -7.52 8.16
N GLN A 163 19.67 -7.93 9.42
CA GLN A 163 20.56 -9.01 9.86
C GLN A 163 20.00 -10.41 9.54
N THR A 164 18.69 -10.60 9.70
CA THR A 164 18.07 -11.94 9.70
C THR A 164 17.30 -12.24 8.42
N GLN A 165 16.89 -11.22 7.68
CA GLN A 165 15.95 -11.25 6.56
C GLN A 165 14.64 -11.98 6.90
N GLN A 166 14.20 -11.88 8.16
CA GLN A 166 13.02 -12.57 8.67
C GLN A 166 12.17 -11.66 9.55
N LEU A 167 10.85 -11.79 9.39
CA LEU A 167 9.82 -11.17 10.21
C LEU A 167 8.84 -12.28 10.66
N ASP A 168 8.49 -12.31 11.95
CA ASP A 168 7.47 -13.22 12.50
C ASP A 168 6.25 -12.39 12.89
N THR A 169 5.43 -12.04 11.90
CA THR A 169 4.30 -11.13 12.09
C THR A 169 3.26 -11.72 13.05
N LYS A 170 3.10 -13.04 13.07
CA LYS A 170 2.24 -13.75 14.05
C LYS A 170 2.61 -13.45 15.49
N LYS A 171 3.89 -13.29 15.80
CA LYS A 171 4.34 -12.92 17.16
C LYS A 171 4.43 -11.41 17.36
N LEU A 172 4.77 -10.66 16.32
CA LEU A 172 5.05 -9.23 16.44
C LEU A 172 3.79 -8.41 16.67
N ILE A 173 2.68 -8.69 15.96
CA ILE A 173 1.49 -7.82 15.96
C ILE A 173 1.00 -7.42 17.36
N LYS A 174 0.91 -8.37 18.28
CA LYS A 174 0.48 -8.11 19.67
C LYS A 174 1.41 -7.23 20.51
N THR A 175 2.66 -7.06 20.06
CA THR A 175 3.70 -6.29 20.77
C THR A 175 3.88 -4.87 20.23
N LEU A 176 3.31 -4.61 19.05
CA LEU A 176 3.45 -3.33 18.38
C LEU A 176 2.51 -2.28 18.98
N LYS A 177 3.00 -1.05 19.00
CA LYS A 177 2.26 0.13 19.42
C LYS A 177 1.92 0.98 18.20
N MET A 178 0.79 1.67 18.32
CA MET A 178 0.36 2.65 17.33
C MET A 178 1.37 3.80 17.29
N ASN A 179 1.63 4.35 16.11
CA ASN A 179 2.43 5.55 15.98
C ASN A 179 1.56 6.79 16.22
N GLU A 180 1.65 7.37 17.42
CA GLU A 180 0.80 8.50 17.81
C GLU A 180 0.97 9.73 16.91
N SER A 181 2.16 9.94 16.32
CA SER A 181 2.43 11.10 15.44
C SER A 181 1.78 10.99 14.06
N LYS A 182 1.42 9.77 13.64
CA LYS A 182 0.83 9.47 12.32
C LYS A 182 -0.67 9.17 12.39
N ILE A 183 -1.29 9.31 13.56
CA ILE A 183 -2.72 9.05 13.73
C ILE A 183 -3.55 10.06 12.94
N ASN A 184 -4.30 9.55 11.98
CA ASN A 184 -5.40 10.25 11.30
C ASN A 184 -6.54 9.25 11.04
N SER A 185 -7.63 9.67 10.41
CA SER A 185 -8.80 8.81 10.17
C SER A 185 -8.49 7.53 9.38
N TYR A 186 -7.38 7.47 8.64
CA TYR A 186 -6.96 6.33 7.81
C TYR A 186 -5.99 5.37 8.50
N HIS A 187 -5.23 5.85 9.48
CA HIS A 187 -4.06 5.16 10.02
C HIS A 187 -4.02 5.25 11.54
N MET A 188 -5.03 4.69 12.20
CA MET A 188 -5.16 4.73 13.67
C MET A 188 -4.61 3.49 14.37
N GLY A 189 -4.68 2.32 13.72
CA GLY A 189 -4.30 1.04 14.33
C GLY A 189 -2.87 0.64 13.96
N VAL A 190 -2.40 -0.48 14.52
CA VAL A 190 -1.16 -1.12 14.06
C VAL A 190 -1.40 -1.73 12.67
N VAL A 191 -2.53 -2.42 12.52
CA VAL A 191 -3.01 -2.97 11.24
C VAL A 191 -4.24 -2.19 10.80
N ASN A 192 -4.21 -1.64 9.59
CA ASN A 192 -5.24 -0.76 9.07
C ASN A 192 -5.84 -1.35 7.79
N PHE A 193 -7.15 -1.55 7.77
CA PHE A 193 -7.94 -2.00 6.63
C PHE A 193 -8.73 -0.82 6.04
N ASN A 194 -8.17 -0.19 5.00
CA ASN A 194 -8.69 1.01 4.35
C ASN A 194 -9.40 0.62 3.04
N TYR A 195 -10.68 0.31 3.15
CA TYR A 195 -11.48 -0.09 2.00
C TYR A 195 -12.09 1.12 1.29
N TYR A 196 -12.22 0.99 -0.03
CA TYR A 196 -12.98 1.93 -0.86
C TYR A 196 -14.35 1.36 -1.18
N TYR A 197 -15.39 2.17 -1.08
CA TYR A 197 -16.73 1.83 -1.58
C TYR A 197 -17.14 2.82 -2.67
N ASN A 198 -17.73 2.30 -3.75
CA ASN A 198 -18.21 3.16 -4.83
C ASN A 198 -19.58 3.73 -4.49
N VAL A 199 -19.68 5.05 -4.30
CA VAL A 199 -20.92 5.71 -3.84
C VAL A 199 -22.05 5.57 -4.86
N GLU A 200 -21.73 5.68 -6.15
CA GLU A 200 -22.70 5.63 -7.26
C GLU A 200 -23.26 4.22 -7.44
N LYS A 201 -22.39 3.21 -7.50
CA LYS A 201 -22.78 1.80 -7.64
C LYS A 201 -23.59 1.30 -6.45
N ASN A 202 -23.29 1.80 -5.26
CA ASN A 202 -24.01 1.43 -4.04
C ASN A 202 -25.26 2.30 -3.79
N LYS A 203 -25.62 3.22 -4.72
CA LYS A 203 -26.79 4.10 -4.60
C LYS A 203 -26.86 4.86 -3.26
N GLY A 204 -25.70 5.25 -2.73
CA GLY A 204 -25.58 5.92 -1.43
C GLY A 204 -25.74 5.01 -0.20
N ASN A 205 -25.93 3.69 -0.35
CA ASN A 205 -25.92 2.77 0.79
C ASN A 205 -24.47 2.55 1.25
N ILE A 206 -24.09 3.24 2.32
CA ILE A 206 -22.79 3.09 2.95
C ILE A 206 -22.84 1.87 3.88
N PRO A 207 -21.94 0.89 3.73
CA PRO A 207 -21.83 -0.22 4.67
C PRO A 207 -21.62 0.27 6.10
N ASP A 208 -22.33 -0.36 7.03
CA ASP A 208 -22.14 -0.11 8.46
C ASP A 208 -20.77 -0.61 8.91
N ILE A 209 -19.93 0.29 9.43
CA ILE A 209 -18.54 -0.02 9.78
C ILE A 209 -18.43 -1.12 10.86
N LEU A 210 -19.35 -1.13 11.83
CA LEU A 210 -19.39 -2.14 12.88
C LEU A 210 -19.79 -3.51 12.32
N SER A 211 -20.64 -3.54 11.30
CA SER A 211 -20.96 -4.78 10.60
C SER A 211 -19.74 -5.41 9.91
N ILE A 212 -18.83 -4.59 9.37
CA ILE A 212 -17.56 -5.07 8.81
C ILE A 212 -16.63 -5.60 9.90
N MET A 213 -16.48 -4.87 11.01
CA MET A 213 -15.71 -5.35 12.18
C MET A 213 -16.25 -6.69 12.70
N ASN A 214 -17.58 -6.83 12.76
CA ASN A 214 -18.24 -8.06 13.19
C ASN A 214 -18.01 -9.24 12.22
N ASP A 215 -17.79 -8.99 10.93
CA ASP A 215 -17.40 -10.06 10.00
C ASP A 215 -16.00 -10.58 10.30
N PHE A 216 -15.04 -9.71 10.62
CA PHE A 216 -13.74 -10.14 11.10
C PHE A 216 -13.83 -10.94 12.42
N HIS A 217 -14.67 -10.47 13.34
CA HIS A 217 -14.89 -11.16 14.61
C HIS A 217 -15.47 -12.57 14.40
N ARG A 218 -16.53 -12.69 13.58
CA ARG A 218 -17.12 -14.00 13.24
C ARG A 218 -16.18 -14.92 12.49
N GLY A 219 -15.30 -14.37 11.66
CA GLY A 219 -14.26 -15.12 10.96
C GLY A 219 -13.18 -15.68 11.88
N ASN A 220 -13.00 -15.09 13.08
CA ASN A 220 -11.97 -15.45 14.05
C ASN A 220 -10.57 -15.55 13.42
N VAL A 221 -10.24 -14.56 12.57
CA VAL A 221 -8.98 -14.54 11.80
C VAL A 221 -7.94 -13.57 12.37
N LEU A 222 -8.35 -12.59 13.18
CA LEU A 222 -7.45 -11.59 13.75
C LEU A 222 -6.89 -12.09 15.08
N THR A 223 -5.57 -11.97 15.25
CA THR A 223 -4.87 -12.29 16.50
C THR A 223 -4.92 -11.14 17.49
N GLU A 224 -4.42 -11.33 18.71
CA GLU A 224 -4.23 -10.25 19.69
C GLU A 224 -3.49 -9.05 19.06
N GLY A 225 -4.03 -7.84 19.20
CA GLY A 225 -3.47 -6.64 18.56
C GLY A 225 -4.42 -5.44 18.50
N ILE A 226 -3.97 -4.37 17.85
CA ILE A 226 -4.75 -3.14 17.63
C ILE A 226 -5.00 -2.93 16.15
N TYR A 227 -6.28 -2.80 15.78
CA TYR A 227 -6.76 -2.81 14.41
C TYR A 227 -7.64 -1.60 14.13
N ASN A 228 -7.60 -1.14 12.88
CA ASN A 228 -8.46 -0.09 12.38
C ASN A 228 -9.11 -0.54 11.08
N ILE A 229 -10.40 -0.27 10.89
CA ILE A 229 -11.07 -0.43 9.60
C ILE A 229 -11.60 0.95 9.21
N VAL A 230 -11.39 1.31 7.95
CA VAL A 230 -11.83 2.57 7.36
C VAL A 230 -12.58 2.28 6.08
N LEU A 231 -13.69 2.98 5.90
CA LEU A 231 -14.47 2.99 4.68
C LEU A 231 -14.39 4.38 4.05
N GLN A 232 -13.69 4.47 2.93
CA GLN A 232 -13.58 5.68 2.13
C GLN A 232 -14.57 5.67 0.95
N PRO A 233 -15.35 6.75 0.77
CA PRO A 233 -16.12 6.94 -0.44
C PRO A 233 -15.21 7.17 -1.64
N SER A 234 -15.47 6.42 -2.70
CA SER A 234 -14.89 6.64 -4.03
C SER A 234 -16.02 6.97 -5.01
N SER A 235 -15.90 8.08 -5.73
CA SER A 235 -16.81 8.48 -6.81
C SER A 235 -16.04 8.65 -8.13
N SER A 236 -16.79 8.82 -9.23
CA SER A 236 -16.19 9.15 -10.54
C SER A 236 -15.43 10.48 -10.54
N SER A 237 -15.73 11.38 -9.60
CA SER A 237 -15.04 12.66 -9.43
C SER A 237 -13.81 12.60 -8.50
N GLY A 238 -13.46 11.42 -7.99
CA GLY A 238 -12.32 11.21 -7.09
C GLY A 238 -12.73 10.71 -5.70
N MET A 239 -11.84 10.86 -4.71
CA MET A 239 -12.14 10.56 -3.31
C MET A 239 -12.88 11.74 -2.66
N ASP A 240 -13.97 11.46 -1.95
CA ASP A 240 -14.74 12.47 -1.21
C ASP A 240 -14.22 12.53 0.24
N PHE A 241 -13.13 13.27 0.43
CA PHE A 241 -12.46 13.40 1.72
C PHE A 241 -13.38 14.03 2.79
N GLY A 242 -13.35 13.49 4.02
CA GLY A 242 -14.15 13.98 5.14
C GLY A 242 -15.49 13.26 5.32
N LYS A 243 -15.76 12.25 4.48
CA LYS A 243 -16.96 11.40 4.53
C LYS A 243 -16.65 9.95 4.87
N GLU A 244 -15.46 9.68 5.37
CA GLU A 244 -15.05 8.35 5.79
C GLU A 244 -15.71 7.91 7.10
N SER A 245 -15.95 6.61 7.21
CA SER A 245 -16.30 5.96 8.48
C SER A 245 -15.13 5.12 8.96
N TYR A 246 -14.88 5.08 10.26
CA TYR A 246 -13.82 4.26 10.82
C TYR A 246 -14.20 3.61 12.15
N VAL A 247 -13.52 2.51 12.47
CA VAL A 247 -13.54 1.88 13.79
C VAL A 247 -12.13 1.42 14.16
N LEU A 248 -11.63 1.95 15.27
CA LEU A 248 -10.43 1.51 15.96
C LEU A 248 -10.85 0.56 17.08
N PHE A 249 -10.24 -0.62 17.12
CA PHE A 249 -10.56 -1.67 18.10
C PHE A 249 -9.33 -2.49 18.46
N SER A 250 -9.37 -3.13 19.62
CA SER A 250 -8.39 -4.13 20.05
C SER A 250 -8.99 -5.52 19.98
N VAL A 251 -8.16 -6.51 19.69
CA VAL A 251 -8.46 -7.94 19.86
C VAL A 251 -7.61 -8.46 21.01
N ASP A 252 -8.23 -9.17 21.96
CA ASP A 252 -7.51 -9.74 23.10
C ASP A 252 -7.04 -11.18 22.83
N LYS A 253 -6.42 -11.81 23.85
CA LYS A 253 -5.89 -13.18 23.76
C LYS A 253 -6.95 -14.25 23.52
N SER A 254 -8.19 -13.99 23.90
CA SER A 254 -9.32 -14.91 23.67
C SER A 254 -9.95 -14.75 22.29
N GLY A 255 -9.55 -13.71 21.54
CA GLY A 255 -10.12 -13.38 20.23
C GLY A 255 -11.30 -12.40 20.33
N GLU A 256 -11.59 -11.87 21.52
CA GLU A 256 -12.70 -10.93 21.74
C GLU A 256 -12.33 -9.51 21.30
N PHE A 257 -13.31 -8.83 20.69
CA PHE A 257 -13.12 -7.51 20.10
C PHE A 257 -13.64 -6.42 21.04
N LYS A 258 -12.84 -5.36 21.23
CA LYS A 258 -13.24 -4.19 22.01
C LYS A 258 -13.04 -2.91 21.20
N VAL A 259 -14.14 -2.20 20.95
CA VAL A 259 -14.09 -0.88 20.30
C VAL A 259 -13.38 0.12 21.21
N ILE A 260 -12.41 0.83 20.65
CA ILE A 260 -11.68 1.92 21.30
C ILE A 260 -12.28 3.27 20.87
N LYS A 261 -12.48 3.44 19.55
CA LYS A 261 -13.03 4.67 18.96
C LYS A 261 -13.73 4.35 17.64
N LYS A 262 -14.77 5.11 17.30
CA LYS A 262 -15.42 5.02 15.97
C LYS A 262 -15.95 6.36 15.49
N SER A 263 -16.11 6.48 14.19
CA SER A 263 -16.86 7.55 13.53
C SER A 263 -17.69 6.94 12.40
N GLU A 264 -18.95 7.33 12.32
CA GLU A 264 -19.86 6.93 11.25
C GLU A 264 -20.24 8.18 10.48
N HIS A 265 -20.02 8.16 9.16
CA HIS A 265 -20.49 9.23 8.30
C HIS A 265 -21.90 8.91 7.79
N GLY A 266 -22.80 9.90 7.83
CA GLY A 266 -24.16 9.76 7.34
C GLY A 266 -25.17 9.18 8.35
N ARG A 267 -24.87 9.20 9.65
CA ARG A 267 -25.81 8.94 10.74
C ARG A 267 -25.66 9.95 11.88
#